data_AF-A0A1G3ZQ06-F1
#
_entry.id   AF-A0A1G3ZQ06-F1
#
_cell.length_a   1.000
_cell.length_b   1.000
_cell.length_c   1.000
_cell.angle_alpha   90.00
_cell.angle_beta   90.00
_cell.angle_gamma   90.00
#
_symmetry.space_group_name_H-M   'P 1'
#
loop_
_entity.id
_entity.type
_entity.pdbx_description
1 polymer ?
#
loop_
_entity_poly.entity_id
_entity_poly.type
_entity_poly.pdbx_seq_one_letter_code
_entity_poly.pdbx_strand_id
1 'polypeptide(L)'
;MSYSIDANILIYASDGASPHQNKALQFLKERENDPDLMCLTWLTLMSYQRIATHPGIFLISLTPEEAWQNIQALLNFPRVRVIGEESDFGTHYFNRPLSKLAYADEVQGVDGAEKLSVQELLDASSTGATKQFAAEVGFGKKSNLTSSFPVRGNLVPDAHLATILRQHGVEKIYSADRDFRKFEFIKVINPL
;
A
#
# COMPACT_ATOMS: atom_id res chain seq x y z
N MET A 1 -18.19 -5.50 -8.95
CA MET A 1 -17.49 -4.97 -7.76
C MET A 1 -16.02 -4.74 -8.11
N SER A 2 -15.21 -4.14 -7.23
CA SER A 2 -13.76 -3.98 -7.44
C SER A 2 -12.96 -4.75 -6.40
N TYR A 3 -11.71 -5.08 -6.74
CA TYR A 3 -10.77 -5.71 -5.82
C TYR A 3 -9.33 -5.41 -6.18
N SER A 4 -8.43 -5.64 -5.23
CA SER A 4 -6.99 -5.61 -5.47
C SER A 4 -6.34 -6.96 -5.22
N ILE A 5 -5.11 -7.11 -5.69
CA ILE A 5 -4.26 -8.27 -5.46
C ILE A 5 -2.97 -7.75 -4.84
N ASP A 6 -2.50 -8.42 -3.80
CA ASP A 6 -1.21 -8.15 -3.18
C ASP A 6 -0.06 -8.72 -4.03
N ALA A 7 1.12 -8.09 -3.96
CA ALA A 7 2.33 -8.51 -4.66
C ALA A 7 2.70 -9.97 -4.33
N ASN A 8 2.37 -10.44 -3.11
CA ASN A 8 2.63 -11.83 -2.72
C ASN A 8 1.99 -12.87 -3.65
N ILE A 9 0.81 -12.60 -4.22
CA ILE A 9 0.14 -13.53 -5.13
C ILE A 9 0.92 -13.63 -6.44
N LEU A 10 1.40 -12.50 -6.96
CA LEU A 10 2.24 -12.44 -8.16
C LEU A 10 3.58 -13.14 -7.91
N ILE A 11 4.18 -12.92 -6.73
CA ILE A 11 5.41 -13.57 -6.29
C ILE A 11 5.25 -15.09 -6.26
N TYR A 12 4.19 -15.61 -5.63
CA TYR A 12 3.96 -17.05 -5.58
C TYR A 12 3.69 -17.66 -6.95
N ALA A 13 3.04 -16.95 -7.87
CA ALA A 13 2.84 -17.42 -9.24
C ALA A 13 4.17 -17.53 -10.02
N SER A 14 5.13 -16.65 -9.72
CA SER A 14 6.45 -16.62 -10.36
C SER A 14 7.50 -17.52 -9.70
N ASP A 15 7.26 -18.01 -8.48
CA ASP A 15 8.17 -18.93 -7.79
C ASP A 15 7.91 -20.39 -8.17
N GLY A 16 8.73 -20.93 -9.07
CA GLY A 16 8.70 -22.35 -9.48
C GLY A 16 8.89 -23.36 -8.36
N ALA A 17 9.45 -22.94 -7.23
CA ALA A 17 9.68 -23.80 -6.07
C ALA A 17 8.58 -23.67 -5.00
N SER A 18 7.69 -22.69 -5.12
CA SER A 18 6.63 -22.47 -4.13
C SER A 18 5.57 -23.57 -4.21
N PRO A 19 5.16 -24.16 -3.07
CA PRO A 19 4.02 -25.08 -3.05
C PRO A 19 2.69 -24.39 -3.43
N HIS A 20 2.64 -23.06 -3.41
CA HIS A 20 1.46 -22.27 -3.77
C HIS A 20 1.43 -21.88 -5.26
N GLN A 21 2.47 -22.17 -6.03
CA GLN A 21 2.60 -21.69 -7.41
C GLN A 21 1.39 -22.06 -8.28
N ASN A 22 0.99 -23.33 -8.26
CA ASN A 22 -0.11 -23.81 -9.10
C ASN A 22 -1.44 -23.11 -8.79
N LYS A 23 -1.72 -22.88 -7.50
CA LYS A 23 -2.94 -22.17 -7.08
C LYS A 23 -2.87 -20.69 -7.42
N ALA A 24 -1.71 -20.05 -7.24
CA ALA A 24 -1.51 -18.66 -7.61
C ALA A 24 -1.68 -18.44 -9.12
N LEU A 25 -1.08 -19.29 -9.95
CA LEU A 25 -1.24 -19.28 -11.40
C LEU A 25 -2.69 -19.51 -11.82
N GLN A 26 -3.37 -20.50 -11.22
CA GLN A 26 -4.78 -20.75 -11.50
C GLN A 26 -5.63 -19.52 -11.16
N PHE A 27 -5.46 -18.96 -9.98
CA PHE A 27 -6.18 -17.76 -9.54
C PHE A 27 -5.98 -16.58 -10.50
N LEU A 28 -4.74 -16.33 -10.96
CA LEU A 28 -4.44 -15.26 -11.92
C LEU A 28 -5.05 -15.51 -13.30
N LYS A 29 -5.03 -16.75 -13.80
CA LYS A 29 -5.66 -17.12 -15.08
C LYS A 29 -7.17 -16.85 -15.09
N GLU A 30 -7.84 -17.07 -13.96
CA GLU A 30 -9.27 -16.81 -13.83
C GLU A 30 -9.59 -15.30 -13.88
N ARG A 31 -8.62 -14.41 -13.63
CA ARG A 31 -8.85 -12.94 -13.60
C ARG A 31 -9.12 -12.34 -14.98
N GLU A 32 -8.60 -12.93 -16.04
CA GLU A 32 -8.82 -12.45 -17.42
C GLU A 32 -10.31 -12.41 -17.78
N ASN A 33 -11.08 -13.37 -17.25
CA ASN A 33 -12.52 -13.50 -17.48
C ASN A 33 -13.38 -13.03 -16.30
N ASP A 34 -12.78 -12.52 -15.23
CA ASP A 34 -13.50 -12.08 -14.04
C ASP A 34 -14.39 -10.86 -14.40
N PRO A 35 -15.69 -10.86 -14.05
CA PRO A 35 -16.57 -9.71 -14.25
C PRO A 35 -16.24 -8.51 -13.34
N ASP A 36 -15.57 -8.73 -12.20
CA ASP A 36 -15.16 -7.67 -11.28
C ASP A 36 -13.94 -6.89 -11.80
N LEU A 37 -13.85 -5.60 -11.44
CA LEU A 37 -12.73 -4.73 -11.79
C LEU A 37 -11.52 -5.01 -10.90
N MET A 38 -10.39 -5.39 -11.50
CA MET A 38 -9.12 -5.52 -10.80
C MET A 38 -8.40 -4.17 -10.74
N CYS A 39 -8.24 -3.64 -9.53
CA CYS A 39 -7.50 -2.42 -9.23
C CYS A 39 -6.08 -2.77 -8.76
N LEU A 40 -5.08 -2.33 -9.52
CA LEU A 40 -3.67 -2.50 -9.20
C LEU A 40 -3.06 -1.14 -8.83
N THR A 41 -1.95 -1.16 -8.07
CA THR A 41 -1.18 0.05 -7.77
C THR A 41 0.25 -0.11 -8.26
N TRP A 42 0.90 1.01 -8.62
CA TRP A 42 2.33 0.97 -8.92
C TRP A 42 3.14 0.49 -7.71
N LEU A 43 2.69 0.74 -6.48
CA LEU A 43 3.30 0.18 -5.27
C LEU A 43 3.32 -1.35 -5.30
N THR A 44 2.22 -2.00 -5.69
CA THR A 44 2.11 -3.46 -5.83
C THR A 44 3.00 -3.98 -6.96
N LEU A 45 2.90 -3.36 -8.14
CA LEU A 45 3.65 -3.78 -9.33
C LEU A 45 5.15 -3.63 -9.14
N MET A 46 5.60 -2.52 -8.53
CA MET A 46 7.01 -2.28 -8.25
C MET A 46 7.52 -3.16 -7.12
N SER A 47 6.68 -3.50 -6.14
CA SER A 47 7.03 -4.51 -5.12
C SER A 47 7.24 -5.87 -5.74
N TYR A 48 6.37 -6.29 -6.68
CA TYR A 48 6.57 -7.51 -7.45
C TYR A 48 7.86 -7.45 -8.29
N GLN A 49 8.08 -6.41 -9.09
CA GLN A 49 9.30 -6.22 -9.89
C GLN A 49 10.55 -6.32 -9.01
N ARG A 50 10.57 -5.63 -7.87
CA ARG A 50 11.69 -5.62 -6.93
C ARG A 50 11.95 -6.99 -6.33
N ILE A 51 10.91 -7.70 -5.92
CA ILE A 51 11.05 -8.97 -5.22
C ILE A 51 11.37 -10.08 -6.20
N ALA A 52 10.57 -10.24 -7.26
CA ALA A 52 10.69 -11.32 -8.26
C ALA A 52 12.05 -11.40 -8.95
N THR A 53 12.76 -10.27 -9.00
CA THR A 53 14.09 -10.15 -9.63
C THR A 53 15.25 -10.24 -8.63
N HIS A 54 14.95 -10.40 -7.34
CA HIS A 54 15.97 -10.42 -6.30
C HIS A 54 16.57 -11.82 -6.15
N PRO A 55 17.87 -12.02 -6.44
CA PRO A 55 18.48 -13.36 -6.50
C PRO A 55 18.58 -14.04 -5.13
N GLY A 56 18.48 -13.29 -4.03
CA GLY A 56 18.48 -13.85 -2.66
C GLY A 56 17.12 -14.31 -2.15
N ILE A 57 16.03 -14.13 -2.90
CA ILE A 57 14.66 -14.49 -2.46
C ILE A 57 14.15 -15.74 -3.17
N PHE A 58 14.53 -15.95 -4.43
CA PHE A 58 14.08 -17.08 -5.25
C PHE A 58 15.22 -18.05 -5.51
N LEU A 59 14.92 -19.35 -5.62
CA LEU A 59 15.88 -20.33 -6.13
C LEU A 59 16.25 -20.03 -7.59
N ILE A 60 15.30 -19.50 -8.36
CA ILE A 60 15.47 -19.00 -9.72
C ILE A 60 14.71 -17.66 -9.80
N SER A 61 15.42 -16.55 -9.65
CA SER A 61 14.83 -15.21 -9.80
C SER A 61 14.55 -14.91 -11.27
N LEU A 62 13.48 -14.17 -11.54
CA LEU A 62 13.23 -13.63 -12.88
C LEU A 62 14.28 -12.57 -13.24
N THR A 63 14.52 -12.39 -14.52
CA THR A 63 15.16 -11.18 -15.03
C THR A 63 14.22 -9.98 -14.87
N PRO A 64 14.76 -8.74 -14.80
CA PRO A 64 13.94 -7.53 -14.81
C PRO A 64 12.97 -7.48 -15.99
N GLU A 65 13.39 -7.95 -17.16
CA GLU A 65 12.60 -7.98 -18.38
C GLU A 65 11.44 -8.97 -18.30
N GLU A 66 11.66 -10.18 -17.78
CA GLU A 66 10.59 -11.18 -17.57
C GLU A 66 9.56 -10.69 -16.55
N ALA A 67 10.01 -10.09 -15.44
CA ALA A 67 9.11 -9.52 -14.45
C ALA A 67 8.27 -8.37 -15.05
N TRP A 68 8.88 -7.52 -15.88
CA TRP A 68 8.17 -6.44 -16.56
C TRP A 68 7.16 -6.97 -17.59
N GLN A 69 7.52 -8.00 -18.36
CA GLN A 69 6.60 -8.66 -19.30
C GLN A 69 5.37 -9.22 -18.58
N ASN A 70 5.54 -9.81 -17.40
CA ASN A 70 4.41 -10.26 -16.58
C ASN A 70 3.52 -9.10 -16.13
N ILE A 71 4.10 -7.95 -15.75
CA ILE A 71 3.34 -6.73 -15.42
C ILE A 71 2.54 -6.25 -16.66
N GLN A 72 3.18 -6.19 -17.83
CA GLN A 72 2.51 -5.76 -19.07
C GLN A 72 1.36 -6.70 -19.44
N ALA A 73 1.54 -8.02 -19.29
CA ALA A 73 0.48 -8.99 -19.52
C ALA A 73 -0.71 -8.75 -18.58
N LEU A 74 -0.44 -8.51 -17.28
CA LEU A 74 -1.49 -8.23 -16.29
C LEU A 74 -2.24 -6.93 -16.60
N LEU A 75 -1.53 -5.88 -17.02
CA LEU A 75 -2.13 -4.58 -17.39
C LEU A 75 -2.98 -4.66 -18.67
N ASN A 76 -2.74 -5.66 -19.52
CA ASN A 76 -3.51 -5.89 -20.75
C ASN A 76 -4.80 -6.68 -20.53
N PHE A 77 -5.09 -7.16 -19.31
CA PHE A 77 -6.37 -7.80 -19.02
C PHE A 77 -7.53 -6.80 -19.20
N PRO A 78 -8.70 -7.26 -19.69
CA PRO A 78 -9.77 -6.38 -20.15
C PRO A 78 -10.40 -5.52 -19.04
N ARG A 79 -10.30 -5.94 -17.78
CA ARG A 79 -10.89 -5.27 -16.61
C ARG A 79 -9.85 -4.95 -15.55
N VAL A 80 -8.80 -4.27 -15.98
CA VAL A 80 -7.72 -3.80 -15.10
C VAL A 80 -7.65 -2.29 -15.11
N ARG A 81 -7.47 -1.72 -13.92
CA ARG A 81 -7.18 -0.31 -13.75
C ARG A 81 -6.03 -0.13 -12.77
N VAL A 82 -5.10 0.75 -13.13
CA VAL A 82 -4.11 1.24 -12.17
C VAL A 82 -4.71 2.42 -11.41
N ILE A 83 -4.69 2.34 -10.10
CA ILE A 83 -5.09 3.41 -9.18
C ILE A 83 -3.88 3.88 -8.37
N GLY A 84 -3.92 5.12 -7.91
CA GLY A 84 -2.83 5.77 -7.20
C GLY A 84 -3.34 6.68 -6.10
N GLU A 85 -2.41 7.41 -5.50
CA GLU A 85 -2.63 8.37 -4.44
C GLU A 85 -3.46 9.55 -4.95
N GLU A 86 -4.57 9.85 -4.28
CA GLU A 86 -5.34 11.09 -4.51
C GLU A 86 -4.81 12.24 -3.64
N SER A 87 -5.25 13.47 -3.91
CA SER A 87 -4.75 14.69 -3.22
C SER A 87 -4.91 14.65 -1.69
N ASP A 88 -5.91 13.94 -1.18
CA ASP A 88 -6.17 13.75 0.25
C ASP A 88 -5.47 12.51 0.86
N PHE A 89 -4.52 11.89 0.14
CA PHE A 89 -3.83 10.67 0.57
C PHE A 89 -3.17 10.84 1.93
N GLY A 90 -2.44 11.94 2.14
CA GLY A 90 -1.77 12.22 3.41
C GLY A 90 -2.77 12.23 4.57
N THR A 91 -3.92 12.87 4.37
CA THR A 91 -5.01 12.91 5.36
C THR A 91 -5.51 11.52 5.67
N HIS A 92 -5.80 10.67 4.68
CA HIS A 92 -6.29 9.30 4.94
C HIS A 92 -5.23 8.36 5.51
N TYR A 93 -3.97 8.53 5.11
CA TYR A 93 -2.84 7.75 5.58
C TYR A 93 -2.54 8.03 7.05
N PHE A 94 -2.53 9.32 7.45
CA PHE A 94 -2.29 9.75 8.82
C PHE A 94 -3.55 9.65 9.70
N ASN A 95 -4.74 9.99 9.18
CA ASN A 95 -6.02 9.94 9.91
C ASN A 95 -6.69 8.56 9.88
N ARG A 96 -5.86 7.51 10.04
CA ARG A 96 -6.23 6.16 10.47
C ARG A 96 -7.03 5.33 9.43
N PRO A 97 -6.36 4.49 8.63
CA PRO A 97 -7.01 3.32 8.02
C PRO A 97 -7.36 2.21 9.05
N LEU A 98 -6.96 2.36 10.32
CA LEU A 98 -6.99 1.33 11.38
C LEU A 98 -7.98 1.58 12.55
N SER A 99 -8.83 2.63 12.57
CA SER A 99 -9.77 2.84 13.71
C SER A 99 -11.08 3.55 13.37
N LYS A 100 -12.16 3.14 14.05
CA LYS A 100 -13.49 3.78 14.12
C LYS A 100 -13.43 5.22 14.67
N LEU A 101 -14.25 6.12 14.10
CA LEU A 101 -14.78 7.40 14.61
C LEU A 101 -13.87 8.26 15.53
N ALA A 102 -13.55 9.50 15.11
CA ALA A 102 -13.81 10.73 15.90
C ALA A 102 -13.32 12.00 15.20
N TYR A 103 -14.20 13.01 15.22
CA TYR A 103 -13.97 14.43 14.95
C TYR A 103 -13.22 15.12 16.12
N ALA A 104 -12.51 16.20 15.78
CA ALA A 104 -12.14 17.42 16.55
C ALA A 104 -11.64 17.29 18.01
N ASP A 105 -10.43 17.78 18.30
CA ASP A 105 -10.20 19.10 18.92
C ASP A 105 -8.70 19.35 19.18
N GLU A 106 -8.30 20.62 19.16
CA GLU A 106 -6.92 21.11 19.25
C GLU A 106 -6.32 21.13 20.69
N VAL A 107 -4.99 21.35 20.70
CA VAL A 107 -4.14 22.08 21.67
C VAL A 107 -3.15 21.31 22.59
N GLN A 108 -1.87 21.72 22.45
CA GLN A 108 -0.81 22.10 23.44
C GLN A 108 0.36 21.15 23.84
N GLY A 109 1.55 21.44 23.26
CA GLY A 109 2.87 21.63 23.92
C GLY A 109 3.68 20.43 24.46
N VAL A 110 4.96 20.25 24.05
CA VAL A 110 6.24 20.72 24.68
C VAL A 110 7.47 19.87 24.26
N ASP A 111 8.44 20.53 23.63
CA ASP A 111 9.91 20.47 23.73
C ASP A 111 10.79 19.19 23.76
N GLY A 112 11.97 19.31 23.13
CA GLY A 112 13.26 18.76 23.59
C GLY A 112 13.93 17.60 22.83
N ALA A 113 14.67 17.88 21.74
CA ALA A 113 16.00 17.29 21.42
C ALA A 113 16.51 17.80 20.06
N GLU A 114 17.63 18.52 20.06
CA GLU A 114 18.36 18.90 18.84
C GLU A 114 18.92 17.66 18.15
N LYS A 115 18.41 17.41 16.96
CA LYS A 115 18.96 16.50 15.97
C LYS A 115 18.77 17.25 14.67
N LEU A 116 19.85 17.55 13.95
CA LEU A 116 19.74 18.15 12.62
C LEU A 116 18.76 17.32 11.80
N SER A 117 17.53 17.80 11.66
CA SER A 117 16.37 17.01 11.22
C SER A 117 15.84 17.54 9.90
N VAL A 118 15.25 16.67 9.09
CA VAL A 118 14.52 17.08 7.88
C VAL A 118 13.51 18.18 8.18
N GLN A 119 12.97 18.21 9.41
CA GLN A 119 12.04 19.25 9.86
C GLN A 119 12.68 20.64 9.88
N GLU A 120 13.91 20.79 10.38
CA GLU A 120 14.61 22.08 10.41
C GLU A 120 14.97 22.58 8.99
N LEU A 121 15.24 21.65 8.06
CA LEU A 121 15.41 21.98 6.63
C LEU A 121 14.10 22.47 5.99
N LEU A 122 12.97 21.83 6.31
CA LEU A 122 11.66 22.25 5.80
C LEU A 122 11.23 23.60 6.38
N ASP A 123 11.46 23.83 7.67
CA ASP A 123 11.13 25.09 8.36
C ASP A 123 11.98 26.26 7.84
N ALA A 124 13.25 26.02 7.50
CA ALA A 124 14.14 27.02 6.90
C ALA A 124 13.80 27.35 5.43
N SER A 125 13.17 26.43 4.70
CA SER A 125 12.81 26.58 3.27
C SER A 125 11.46 27.27 3.00
N SER A 126 10.75 27.66 4.06
CA SER A 126 9.46 28.35 4.02
C SER A 126 9.59 29.78 3.45
N THR A 127 9.75 29.90 2.13
CA THR A 127 9.08 30.98 1.40
C THR A 127 7.59 30.64 1.33
N GLY A 128 6.71 31.65 1.36
CA GLY A 128 5.30 31.55 1.79
C GLY A 128 4.38 30.50 1.14
N ALA A 129 4.80 29.80 0.08
CA ALA A 129 4.05 28.73 -0.56
C ALA A 129 3.96 27.43 0.27
N THR A 130 5.01 27.09 1.04
CA THR A 130 5.06 25.82 1.80
C THR A 130 4.16 25.82 3.04
N LYS A 131 3.86 27.01 3.59
CA LYS A 131 2.96 27.17 4.76
C LYS A 131 1.53 26.71 4.49
N GLN A 132 1.07 26.80 3.24
CA GLN A 132 -0.29 26.43 2.87
C GLN A 132 -0.49 24.90 2.85
N PHE A 133 0.51 24.15 2.38
CA PHE A 133 0.50 22.68 2.38
C PHE A 133 0.68 22.11 3.80
N ALA A 134 1.56 22.69 4.62
CA ALA A 134 1.78 22.26 6.01
C ALA A 134 0.59 22.59 6.95
N ALA A 135 -0.22 23.59 6.62
CA ALA A 135 -1.46 23.90 7.35
C ALA A 135 -2.61 22.95 6.97
N GLU A 136 -2.66 22.44 5.73
CA GLU A 136 -3.66 21.47 5.28
C GLU A 136 -3.34 20.04 5.73
N VAL A 137 -2.06 19.68 5.81
CA VAL A 137 -1.59 18.39 6.36
C VAL A 137 -1.19 18.62 7.81
N GLY A 138 -2.15 18.63 8.73
CA GLY A 138 -1.92 18.90 10.15
C GLY A 138 -0.88 17.98 10.81
N PHE A 139 0.40 18.32 10.71
CA PHE A 139 1.50 17.75 11.49
C PHE A 139 1.51 18.36 12.91
N GLY A 140 0.39 18.24 13.61
CA GLY A 140 0.27 18.63 15.01
C GLY A 140 1.03 17.65 15.91
N LYS A 141 2.13 18.11 16.53
CA LYS A 141 2.80 17.38 17.61
C LYS A 141 1.83 17.20 18.81
N LYS A 142 1.62 15.92 19.18
CA LYS A 142 1.16 15.33 20.46
C LYS A 142 -0.35 15.25 20.77
N SER A 143 -0.87 14.02 20.87
CA SER A 143 -1.41 13.48 22.13
C SER A 143 -1.66 11.95 22.06
N ASN A 144 -1.34 11.27 23.17
CA ASN A 144 -1.69 9.87 23.45
C ASN A 144 -3.08 9.84 24.09
N LEU A 145 -4.07 9.23 23.43
CA LEU A 145 -5.20 8.53 24.06
C LEU A 145 -6.02 7.82 22.97
N THR A 146 -6.29 6.53 23.18
CA THR A 146 -6.62 5.47 22.20
C THR A 146 -5.41 4.95 21.44
N SER A 147 -4.92 3.77 21.82
CA SER A 147 -3.73 3.12 21.27
C SER A 147 -3.93 2.71 19.81
N SER A 148 -3.67 3.64 18.89
CA SER A 148 -3.53 3.35 17.47
C SER A 148 -2.23 2.59 17.23
N PHE A 149 -2.25 1.54 16.42
CA PHE A 149 -1.02 0.84 16.01
C PHE A 149 -0.15 1.80 15.18
N PRO A 150 1.10 2.08 15.59
CA PRO A 150 2.00 2.89 14.78
C PRO A 150 2.31 2.16 13.47
N VAL A 151 2.01 2.78 12.33
CA VAL A 151 2.47 2.30 11.03
C VAL A 151 3.98 2.48 10.99
N ARG A 152 4.72 1.37 11.04
CA ARG A 152 6.18 1.36 11.10
C ARG A 152 6.77 0.13 10.44
N GLY A 153 8.00 0.24 9.96
CA GLY A 153 8.74 -0.87 9.36
C GLY A 153 7.96 -1.50 8.21
N ASN A 154 7.84 -2.82 8.24
CA ASN A 154 7.20 -3.60 7.18
C ASN A 154 5.71 -3.31 6.98
N LEU A 155 5.05 -2.62 7.92
CA LEU A 155 3.63 -2.25 7.78
C LEU A 155 3.43 -1.00 6.90
N VAL A 156 4.50 -0.23 6.61
CA VAL A 156 4.42 1.02 5.83
C VAL A 156 3.87 0.77 4.42
N PRO A 157 4.38 -0.19 3.63
CA PRO A 157 3.83 -0.47 2.30
C PRO A 157 2.37 -0.93 2.35
N ASP A 158 2.00 -1.77 3.32
CA ASP A 158 0.64 -2.29 3.44
C ASP A 158 -0.35 -1.20 3.83
N ALA A 159 0.04 -0.30 4.74
CA ALA A 159 -0.76 0.86 5.10
C ALA A 159 -0.90 1.85 3.93
N HIS A 160 0.15 2.00 3.12
CA HIS A 160 0.10 2.81 1.92
C HIS A 160 -0.90 2.21 0.93
N LEU A 161 -0.76 0.92 0.61
CA LEU A 161 -1.69 0.22 -0.27
C LEU A 161 -3.13 0.32 0.25
N ALA A 162 -3.36 0.00 1.52
CA ALA A 162 -4.68 0.10 2.14
C ALA A 162 -5.26 1.51 2.01
N THR A 163 -4.45 2.56 2.18
CA THR A 163 -4.92 3.94 2.02
C THR A 163 -5.38 4.23 0.59
N ILE A 164 -4.62 3.81 -0.42
CA ILE A 164 -5.05 3.93 -1.83
C ILE A 164 -6.35 3.16 -2.06
N LEU A 165 -6.44 1.91 -1.58
CA LEU A 165 -7.65 1.11 -1.73
C LEU A 165 -8.87 1.80 -1.11
N ARG A 166 -8.70 2.44 0.04
CA ARG A 166 -9.77 3.20 0.72
C ARG A 166 -10.23 4.41 -0.09
N GLN A 167 -9.32 5.20 -0.63
CA GLN A 167 -9.65 6.37 -1.45
C GLN A 167 -10.47 5.99 -2.69
N HIS A 168 -10.19 4.81 -3.25
CA HIS A 168 -10.84 4.30 -4.46
C HIS A 168 -12.04 3.38 -4.17
N GLY A 169 -12.47 3.26 -2.90
CA GLY A 169 -13.61 2.42 -2.51
C GLY A 169 -13.41 0.92 -2.79
N VAL A 170 -12.16 0.44 -2.80
CA VAL A 170 -11.81 -0.96 -3.01
C VAL A 170 -11.76 -1.68 -1.65
N GLU A 171 -12.79 -2.46 -1.36
CA GLU A 171 -12.95 -3.12 -0.05
C GLU A 171 -12.53 -4.60 -0.05
N LYS A 172 -12.02 -5.14 -1.17
CA LYS A 172 -11.59 -6.54 -1.29
C LYS A 172 -10.14 -6.60 -1.73
N ILE A 173 -9.31 -7.36 -1.00
CA ILE A 173 -7.95 -7.69 -1.43
C ILE A 173 -7.73 -9.20 -1.39
N TYR A 174 -7.06 -9.72 -2.42
CA TYR A 174 -6.51 -11.07 -2.40
C TYR A 174 -5.06 -11.04 -1.92
N SER A 175 -4.79 -11.68 -0.79
CA SER A 175 -3.47 -11.75 -0.19
C SER A 175 -3.34 -13.04 0.63
N ALA A 176 -2.14 -13.63 0.61
CA ALA A 176 -1.79 -14.70 1.53
C ALA A 176 -1.32 -14.18 2.90
N ASP A 177 -1.01 -12.89 3.00
CA ASP A 177 -0.60 -12.23 4.24
C ASP A 177 -1.83 -11.91 5.11
N ARG A 178 -1.63 -12.01 6.43
CA ARG A 178 -2.63 -11.66 7.44
C ARG A 178 -2.57 -10.19 7.82
N ASP A 179 -1.53 -9.46 7.45
CA ASP A 179 -1.33 -8.07 7.84
C ASP A 179 -2.44 -7.14 7.35
N PHE A 180 -3.03 -7.41 6.19
CA PHE A 180 -4.19 -6.65 5.72
C PHE A 180 -5.43 -6.79 6.61
N ARG A 181 -5.51 -7.82 7.47
CA ARG A 181 -6.62 -7.97 8.43
C ARG A 181 -6.60 -6.92 9.53
N LYS A 182 -5.50 -6.16 9.66
CA LYS A 182 -5.42 -5.00 10.54
C LYS A 182 -6.35 -3.87 10.06
N PHE A 183 -6.66 -3.80 8.76
CA PHE A 183 -7.52 -2.78 8.17
C PHE A 183 -8.98 -3.24 8.11
N GLU A 184 -9.82 -2.76 9.04
CA GLU A 184 -11.21 -3.24 9.22
C GLU A 184 -12.10 -3.13 7.97
N PHE A 185 -11.85 -2.14 7.10
CA PHE A 185 -12.64 -1.92 5.89
C PHE A 185 -12.29 -2.88 4.75
N ILE A 186 -11.19 -3.63 4.87
CA ILE A 186 -10.72 -4.54 3.83
C ILE A 186 -11.15 -5.97 4.15
N LYS A 187 -11.92 -6.57 3.23
CA LYS A 187 -12.13 -8.01 3.16
C LYS A 187 -10.90 -8.67 2.54
N VAL A 188 -10.13 -9.37 3.35
CA VAL A 188 -8.96 -10.16 2.92
C VAL A 188 -9.36 -11.58 2.56
N ILE A 189 -9.01 -12.04 1.36
CA ILE A 189 -9.25 -13.40 0.88
C ILE A 189 -7.91 -14.02 0.49
N ASN A 190 -7.60 -15.22 1.00
CA ASN A 190 -6.43 -15.97 0.56
C ASN A 190 -6.83 -16.94 -0.57
N PRO A 191 -6.29 -16.80 -1.79
CA PRO A 191 -6.60 -17.69 -2.91
C PRO A 191 -5.70 -18.94 -2.98
N LEU A 192 -4.76 -19.14 -2.05
CA LEU A 192 -3.69 -20.16 -2.11
C LEU A 192 -3.90 -21.41 -1.23
#